data_AF-A0A3D0ZFT4-F1
#
_entry.id   AF-A0A3D0ZFT4-F1
#
_cell.length_a   1.000
_cell.length_b   1.000
_cell.length_c   1.000
_cell.angle_alpha   90.00
_cell.angle_beta   90.00
_cell.angle_gamma   90.00
#
_symmetry.space_group_name_H-M   'P 1'
#
loop_
_entity.id
_entity.type
_entity.pdbx_description
1 polymer ?
#
loop_
_entity_poly.entity_id
_entity_poly.type
_entity_poly.pdbx_seq_one_letter_code
_entity_poly.pdbx_strand_id
1 'polypeptide(L)'
;AGKAAYFPMTSPLSIPALDASAVKGKYKYALMPTVPPGQTSNPSGGKAATSILSGDNLVVADYSKQKDLAFAFIKMITDKDVQLNYFKVFGQLPANQEAAKELSTNAVIAPALDSGAKSVATPFSGAWGDVQLSLTNVVVQSIPDLSSGAVSDANLSQRLKDEQNKSQTALDRAKK
;
A
#
# COMPACT_ATOMS: atom_id res chain seq x y z
N ALA A 1 23.24 5.04 -3.83
CA ALA A 1 24.38 5.34 -2.94
C ALA A 1 24.62 4.29 -1.83
N GLY A 2 23.84 3.20 -1.72
CA GLY A 2 24.13 2.13 -0.75
C GLY A 2 24.11 2.56 0.74
N LYS A 3 23.42 3.67 1.05
CA LYS A 3 23.44 4.29 2.39
C LYS A 3 22.39 3.71 3.36
N ALA A 4 21.48 2.87 2.86
CA ALA A 4 20.45 2.22 3.66
C ALA A 4 20.50 0.71 3.39
N ALA A 5 20.57 -0.10 4.45
CA ALA A 5 20.50 -1.55 4.36
C ALA A 5 19.06 -2.05 4.14
N TYR A 6 18.07 -1.31 4.65
CA TYR A 6 16.66 -1.60 4.51
C TYR A 6 15.90 -0.34 4.10
N PHE A 7 14.90 -0.49 3.24
CA PHE A 7 14.02 0.59 2.85
C PHE A 7 12.61 0.04 2.61
N PRO A 8 11.56 0.64 3.20
CA PRO A 8 10.19 0.19 2.96
C PRO A 8 9.81 0.44 1.50
N MET A 9 9.31 -0.60 0.84
CA MET A 9 8.87 -0.53 -0.56
C MET A 9 7.43 -1.01 -0.64
N THR A 10 6.60 -0.27 -1.38
CA THR A 10 5.19 -0.61 -1.60
C THR A 10 4.98 -1.52 -2.81
N SER A 11 5.96 -1.60 -3.73
CA SER A 11 5.86 -2.38 -4.96
C SER A 11 7.25 -2.74 -5.54
N PRO A 12 7.31 -3.72 -6.47
CA PRO A 12 8.53 -4.03 -7.21
C PRO A 12 8.88 -2.99 -8.30
N LEU A 13 8.16 -1.86 -8.39
CA LEU A 13 8.44 -0.81 -9.37
C LEU A 13 9.80 -0.12 -9.16
N SER A 14 10.44 -0.34 -8.01
CA SER A 14 11.79 0.14 -7.75
C SER A 14 12.88 -0.69 -8.44
N ILE A 15 12.57 -1.87 -9.01
CA ILE A 15 13.55 -2.74 -9.68
C ILE A 15 14.39 -2.00 -10.72
N PRO A 16 13.83 -1.25 -11.70
CA PRO A 16 14.64 -0.56 -12.70
C PRO A 16 15.61 0.45 -12.09
N ALA A 17 15.18 1.18 -11.06
CA ALA A 17 16.03 2.14 -10.36
C ALA A 17 17.13 1.45 -9.55
N LEU A 18 16.82 0.31 -8.91
CA LEU A 18 17.79 -0.49 -8.18
C LEU A 18 18.84 -1.10 -9.12
N ASP A 19 18.40 -1.62 -10.27
CA ASP A 19 19.26 -2.21 -11.30
C ASP A 19 20.14 -1.18 -12.03
N ALA A 20 19.72 0.08 -12.09
CA ALA A 20 20.53 1.20 -12.60
C ALA A 20 21.50 1.77 -11.56
N SER A 21 21.50 1.27 -10.33
CA SER A 21 22.26 1.84 -9.21
C SER A 21 23.44 0.97 -8.78
N ALA A 22 24.26 1.50 -7.85
CA ALA A 22 25.37 0.76 -7.24
C ALA A 22 24.96 -0.50 -6.44
N VAL A 23 23.66 -0.68 -6.15
CA VAL A 23 23.14 -1.89 -5.46
C VAL A 23 22.58 -2.94 -6.42
N LYS A 24 22.78 -2.80 -7.74
CA LYS A 24 22.39 -3.81 -8.74
C LYS A 24 22.86 -5.20 -8.33
N GLY A 25 21.93 -6.16 -8.32
CA GLY A 25 22.20 -7.56 -7.92
C GLY A 25 22.53 -7.76 -6.43
N LYS A 26 22.48 -6.69 -5.61
CA LYS A 26 22.80 -6.70 -4.17
C LYS A 26 21.60 -6.33 -3.30
N TYR A 27 20.39 -6.41 -3.84
CA TYR A 27 19.16 -6.16 -3.11
C TYR A 27 18.24 -7.38 -3.17
N LYS A 28 17.33 -7.49 -2.20
CA LYS A 28 16.24 -8.45 -2.18
C LYS A 28 15.02 -7.79 -1.57
N TYR A 29 13.83 -8.22 -2.00
CA TYR A 29 12.59 -7.90 -1.30
C TYR A 29 12.35 -8.91 -0.18
N ALA A 30 11.73 -8.45 0.89
CA ALA A 30 11.27 -9.26 2.01
C ALA A 30 9.97 -8.67 2.54
N LEU A 31 9.18 -9.49 3.23
CA LEU A 31 7.99 -9.00 3.92
C LEU A 31 8.41 -8.09 5.08
N MET A 32 7.65 -7.02 5.28
CA MET A 32 7.75 -6.23 6.51
C MET A 32 7.30 -7.09 7.70
N PRO A 33 7.97 -6.99 8.87
CA PRO A 33 7.48 -7.61 10.09
C PRO A 33 6.08 -7.11 10.42
N THR A 34 5.16 -8.02 10.74
CA THR A 34 3.81 -7.65 11.17
C THR A 34 3.72 -7.35 12.66
N VAL A 35 4.66 -7.88 13.45
CA VAL A 35 4.76 -7.61 14.90
C VAL A 35 5.52 -6.30 15.10
N PRO A 36 4.98 -5.35 15.89
CA PRO A 36 5.66 -4.08 16.15
C PRO A 36 7.04 -4.25 16.79
N PRO A 37 8.01 -3.36 16.50
CA PRO A 37 9.31 -3.36 17.18
C PRO A 37 9.17 -3.38 18.70
N GLY A 38 9.95 -4.24 19.36
CA GLY A 38 9.92 -4.41 20.82
C GLY A 38 8.79 -5.30 21.35
N GLN A 39 7.91 -5.82 20.50
CA GLN A 39 6.86 -6.78 20.88
C GLN A 39 7.18 -8.20 20.40
N THR A 40 6.58 -9.19 21.07
CA THR A 40 6.67 -10.61 20.70
C THR A 40 5.42 -11.13 19.99
N SER A 41 4.34 -10.36 20.00
CA SER A 41 3.07 -10.66 19.36
C SER A 41 2.37 -9.36 18.95
N ASN A 42 1.36 -9.46 18.09
CA ASN A 42 0.52 -8.30 17.77
C ASN A 42 -0.27 -7.83 19.00
N PRO A 43 -0.51 -6.52 19.14
CA PRO A 43 -1.46 -6.00 20.12
C PRO A 43 -2.83 -6.67 19.97
N SER A 44 -3.59 -6.74 21.07
CA SER A 44 -4.96 -7.28 21.04
C SER A 44 -5.81 -6.60 19.98
N GLY A 45 -6.47 -7.38 19.12
CA GLY A 45 -7.24 -6.89 17.98
C GLY A 45 -6.41 -6.49 16.74
N GLY A 46 -5.08 -6.54 16.82
CA GLY A 46 -4.18 -6.29 15.70
C GLY A 46 -4.21 -7.41 14.66
N LYS A 47 -4.41 -7.05 13.39
CA LYS A 47 -4.28 -7.98 12.26
C LYS A 47 -2.84 -8.02 11.80
N ALA A 48 -2.33 -9.21 11.46
CA ALA A 48 -1.00 -9.39 10.88
C ALA A 48 -0.98 -8.94 9.40
N ALA A 49 -1.29 -7.67 9.15
CA ALA A 49 -1.30 -7.08 7.82
C ALA A 49 0.14 -6.75 7.40
N THR A 50 0.58 -7.31 6.28
CA THR A 50 1.90 -7.01 5.68
C THR A 50 1.89 -5.70 4.89
N SER A 51 0.71 -5.28 4.43
CA SER A 51 0.45 -4.02 3.72
C SER A 51 -1.05 -3.69 3.77
N ILE A 52 -1.39 -2.46 3.37
CA ILE A 52 -2.73 -2.14 2.88
C ILE A 52 -2.93 -2.77 1.48
N LEU A 53 -4.16 -3.18 1.16
CA LEU A 53 -4.52 -3.50 -0.22
C LEU A 53 -4.78 -2.17 -0.96
N SER A 54 -3.93 -1.87 -1.93
CA SER A 54 -3.98 -0.65 -2.74
C SER A 54 -4.01 -1.00 -4.23
N GLY A 55 -3.78 -0.02 -5.09
CA GLY A 55 -3.83 -0.15 -6.55
C GLY A 55 -4.85 0.81 -7.15
N ASP A 56 -4.99 0.72 -8.46
CA ASP A 56 -5.90 1.54 -9.24
C ASP A 56 -7.04 0.69 -9.79
N ASN A 57 -8.26 1.19 -9.64
CA ASN A 57 -9.44 0.58 -10.25
C ASN A 57 -9.81 1.32 -11.53
N LEU A 58 -10.34 0.57 -12.49
CA LEU A 58 -11.00 1.15 -13.66
C LEU A 58 -12.51 1.26 -13.37
N VAL A 59 -13.06 2.44 -13.60
CA VAL A 59 -14.48 2.74 -13.39
C VAL A 59 -15.08 3.33 -14.66
N VAL A 60 -16.36 3.09 -14.89
CA VAL A 60 -17.11 3.68 -16.00
C VAL A 60 -17.96 4.83 -15.45
N ALA A 61 -17.75 6.03 -15.98
CA ALA A 61 -18.58 7.18 -15.64
C ALA A 61 -20.04 6.91 -16.00
N ASP A 62 -20.97 7.17 -15.08
CA ASP A 62 -22.37 6.80 -15.28
C ASP A 62 -23.06 7.60 -16.39
N TYR A 63 -22.56 8.79 -16.71
CA TYR A 63 -23.02 9.59 -17.85
C TYR A 63 -22.38 9.21 -19.20
N SER A 64 -21.50 8.20 -19.23
CA SER A 64 -20.86 7.77 -20.47
C SER A 64 -21.91 7.28 -21.47
N LYS A 65 -21.79 7.75 -22.72
CA LYS A 65 -22.61 7.28 -23.84
C LYS A 65 -22.08 5.98 -24.48
N GLN A 66 -20.92 5.49 -24.04
CA GLN A 66 -20.21 4.35 -24.63
C GLN A 66 -19.91 3.27 -23.57
N LYS A 67 -20.89 2.96 -22.70
CA LYS A 67 -20.70 2.04 -21.57
C LYS A 67 -20.27 0.64 -22.02
N ASP A 68 -20.89 0.09 -23.06
CA ASP A 68 -20.57 -1.25 -23.54
C ASP A 68 -19.12 -1.37 -24.00
N LEU A 69 -18.64 -0.38 -24.77
CA LEU A 69 -17.24 -0.35 -25.21
C LEU A 69 -16.28 -0.14 -24.03
N ALA A 70 -16.65 0.70 -23.06
CA ALA A 70 -15.86 0.89 -21.84
C ALA A 70 -15.76 -0.41 -21.02
N PHE A 71 -16.85 -1.15 -20.86
CA PHE A 71 -16.83 -2.46 -20.20
C PHE A 71 -16.05 -3.51 -20.98
N ALA A 72 -16.14 -3.51 -22.31
CA ALA A 72 -15.31 -4.38 -23.15
C ALA A 72 -13.81 -4.08 -22.98
N PHE A 73 -13.44 -2.80 -22.88
CA PHE A 73 -12.06 -2.39 -22.59
C PHE A 73 -11.62 -2.86 -21.20
N ILE A 74 -12.45 -2.68 -20.16
CA ILE A 74 -12.13 -3.15 -18.80
C ILE A 74 -11.91 -4.67 -18.79
N LYS A 75 -12.76 -5.44 -19.48
CA LYS A 75 -12.57 -6.89 -19.63
C LYS A 75 -11.21 -7.20 -20.26
N MET A 76 -10.93 -6.62 -21.44
CA MET A 76 -9.67 -6.85 -22.15
C MET A 76 -8.44 -6.48 -21.30
N ILE A 77 -8.42 -5.32 -20.67
CA ILE A 77 -7.23 -4.85 -19.92
C ILE A 77 -7.01 -5.64 -18.62
N THR A 78 -8.04 -6.32 -18.10
CA THR A 78 -7.96 -7.16 -16.89
C THR A 78 -7.81 -8.66 -17.19
N ASP A 79 -7.85 -9.06 -18.46
CA ASP A 79 -7.58 -10.43 -18.88
C ASP A 79 -6.14 -10.85 -18.53
N LYS A 80 -5.95 -12.16 -18.31
CA LYS A 80 -4.70 -12.74 -17.80
C LYS A 80 -3.48 -12.29 -18.63
N ASP A 81 -3.49 -12.57 -19.92
CA ASP A 81 -2.33 -12.33 -20.80
C ASP A 81 -2.03 -10.83 -20.95
N VAL A 82 -3.07 -10.00 -20.93
CA VAL A 82 -2.93 -8.55 -20.98
C VAL A 82 -2.32 -8.01 -19.69
N GLN A 83 -2.74 -8.52 -18.52
CA GLN A 83 -2.15 -8.18 -17.22
C GLN A 83 -0.70 -8.67 -17.08
N LEU A 84 -0.35 -9.84 -17.63
CA LEU A 84 1.04 -10.31 -17.70
C LEU A 84 1.90 -9.36 -18.55
N ASN A 85 1.38 -8.93 -19.71
CA ASN A 85 2.06 -7.94 -20.54
C ASN A 85 2.14 -6.57 -19.84
N TYR A 86 1.10 -6.15 -19.12
CA TYR A 86 1.08 -4.93 -18.34
C TYR A 86 2.16 -4.93 -17.25
N PHE A 87 2.34 -6.04 -16.54
CA PHE A 87 3.46 -6.24 -15.62
C PHE A 87 4.82 -6.14 -16.32
N LYS A 88 4.98 -6.76 -17.49
CA LYS A 88 6.23 -6.68 -18.26
C LYS A 88 6.60 -5.25 -18.66
N VAL A 89 5.60 -4.45 -19.04
CA VAL A 89 5.82 -3.07 -19.52
C VAL A 89 5.98 -2.09 -18.36
N PHE A 90 5.13 -2.19 -17.34
CA PHE A 90 5.04 -1.18 -16.27
C PHE A 90 5.54 -1.65 -14.91
N GLY A 91 5.80 -2.95 -14.72
CA GLY A 91 6.19 -3.54 -13.44
C GLY A 91 5.06 -3.64 -12.41
N GLN A 92 3.83 -3.29 -12.79
CA GLN A 92 2.66 -3.30 -11.90
C GLN A 92 2.18 -4.73 -11.68
N LEU A 93 2.03 -5.13 -10.41
CA LEU A 93 1.54 -6.47 -10.08
C LEU A 93 0.09 -6.63 -10.57
N PRO A 94 -0.27 -7.79 -11.14
CA PRO A 94 -1.58 -7.99 -11.72
C PRO A 94 -2.67 -8.12 -10.65
N ALA A 95 -3.84 -7.56 -10.92
CA ALA A 95 -5.05 -7.83 -10.13
C ALA A 95 -5.68 -9.19 -10.50
N ASN A 96 -5.41 -9.68 -11.71
CA ASN A 96 -5.84 -10.99 -12.19
C ASN A 96 -5.10 -12.11 -11.44
N GLN A 97 -5.84 -13.00 -10.79
CA GLN A 97 -5.30 -14.05 -9.91
C GLN A 97 -4.50 -15.11 -10.67
N GLU A 98 -4.88 -15.44 -11.90
CA GLU A 98 -4.14 -16.42 -12.72
C GLU A 98 -2.80 -15.85 -13.16
N ALA A 99 -2.77 -14.57 -13.54
CA ALA A 99 -1.53 -13.86 -13.85
C ALA A 99 -0.63 -13.75 -12.61
N ALA A 100 -1.20 -13.41 -11.44
CA ALA A 100 -0.46 -13.34 -10.18
C ALA A 100 0.15 -14.70 -9.81
N LYS A 101 -0.61 -15.79 -9.98
CA LYS A 101 -0.12 -17.16 -9.74
C LYS A 101 1.02 -17.53 -10.68
N GLU A 102 0.93 -17.17 -11.96
CA GLU A 102 2.02 -17.42 -12.92
C GLU A 102 3.30 -16.69 -12.53
N LEU A 103 3.18 -15.42 -12.15
CA LEU A 103 4.29 -14.57 -11.71
C LEU A 103 4.90 -14.97 -10.36
N SER A 104 4.20 -15.76 -9.54
CA SER A 104 4.70 -16.21 -8.23
C SER A 104 5.98 -17.04 -8.30
N THR A 105 6.28 -17.61 -9.48
CA THR A 105 7.53 -18.35 -9.74
C THR A 105 8.75 -17.44 -9.85
N ASN A 106 8.57 -16.13 -10.05
CA ASN A 106 9.66 -15.16 -10.08
C ASN A 106 10.07 -14.78 -8.66
N ALA A 107 11.24 -15.30 -8.23
CA ALA A 107 11.78 -15.10 -6.89
C ALA A 107 12.02 -13.64 -6.49
N VAL A 108 12.21 -12.72 -7.45
CA VAL A 108 12.44 -11.30 -7.15
C VAL A 108 11.15 -10.63 -6.67
N ILE A 109 10.01 -10.97 -7.27
CA ILE A 109 8.71 -10.34 -6.99
C ILE A 109 7.81 -11.18 -6.07
N ALA A 110 8.15 -12.44 -5.83
CA ALA A 110 7.41 -13.34 -4.95
C ALA A 110 7.12 -12.73 -3.55
N PRO A 111 8.04 -12.00 -2.89
CA PRO A 111 7.73 -11.33 -1.62
C PRO A 111 6.65 -10.25 -1.74
N ALA A 112 6.58 -9.55 -2.87
CA ALA A 112 5.57 -8.52 -3.10
C ALA A 112 4.19 -9.15 -3.37
N LEU A 113 4.14 -10.25 -4.12
CA LEU A 113 2.93 -11.05 -4.32
C LEU A 113 2.42 -11.67 -3.01
N ASP A 114 3.31 -12.21 -2.18
CA ASP A 114 2.98 -12.75 -0.86
C ASP A 114 2.47 -11.65 0.09
N SER A 115 3.10 -10.47 0.08
CA SER A 115 2.58 -9.30 0.81
C SER A 115 1.19 -8.91 0.33
N GLY A 116 0.95 -8.88 -0.99
CA GLY A 116 -0.37 -8.59 -1.57
C GLY A 116 -1.46 -9.57 -1.12
N ALA A 117 -1.15 -10.87 -1.07
CA ALA A 117 -2.07 -11.90 -0.59
C ALA A 117 -2.41 -11.80 0.90
N LYS A 118 -1.54 -11.16 1.70
CA LYS A 118 -1.70 -10.91 3.13
C LYS A 118 -2.14 -9.47 3.45
N SER A 119 -2.35 -8.66 2.42
CA SER A 119 -2.84 -7.30 2.58
C SER A 119 -4.28 -7.28 3.09
N VAL A 120 -4.58 -6.27 3.92
CA VAL A 120 -5.94 -6.03 4.39
C VAL A 120 -6.54 -4.87 3.61
N ALA A 121 -7.77 -5.06 3.12
CA ALA A 121 -8.52 -3.99 2.46
C ALA A 121 -8.75 -2.82 3.42
N THR A 122 -8.37 -1.63 2.97
CA THR A 122 -8.71 -0.40 3.65
C THR A 122 -10.22 -0.16 3.51
N PRO A 123 -10.97 0.03 4.61
CA PRO A 123 -12.38 0.41 4.52
C PRO A 123 -12.52 1.73 3.77
N PHE A 124 -13.23 1.72 2.64
CA PHE A 124 -13.43 2.90 1.81
C PHE A 124 -14.75 3.59 2.18
N SER A 125 -14.70 4.91 2.31
CA SER A 125 -15.87 5.77 2.52
C SER A 125 -15.62 7.13 1.88
N GLY A 126 -16.67 7.95 1.75
CA GLY A 126 -16.52 9.35 1.32
C GLY A 126 -15.61 10.19 2.22
N ALA A 127 -15.31 9.73 3.44
CA ALA A 127 -14.39 10.38 4.37
C ALA A 127 -12.92 9.94 4.22
N TRP A 128 -12.60 9.01 3.30
CA TRP A 128 -11.27 8.41 3.22
C TRP A 128 -10.13 9.45 3.12
N GLY A 129 -10.33 10.52 2.34
CA GLY A 129 -9.36 11.60 2.22
C GLY A 129 -9.04 12.29 3.55
N ASP A 130 -10.06 12.59 4.36
CA ASP A 130 -9.86 13.21 5.68
C ASP A 130 -9.15 12.25 6.64
N VAL A 131 -9.55 10.97 6.63
CA VAL A 131 -8.91 9.93 7.48
C VAL A 131 -7.41 9.79 7.13
N GLN A 132 -7.08 9.74 5.84
CA GLN A 132 -5.68 9.66 5.38
C GLN A 132 -4.88 10.90 5.81
N LEU A 133 -5.46 12.10 5.69
CA LEU A 133 -4.81 13.34 6.12
C LEU A 133 -4.57 13.36 7.63
N SER A 134 -5.56 12.93 8.42
CA SER A 134 -5.43 12.82 9.88
C SER A 134 -4.31 11.87 10.30
N LEU A 135 -4.24 10.67 9.70
CA LEU A 135 -3.15 9.72 9.94
C LEU A 135 -1.78 10.31 9.56
N THR A 136 -1.71 11.00 8.42
CA THR A 136 -0.49 11.67 7.97
C THR A 136 -0.07 12.78 8.93
N ASN A 137 -1.02 13.53 9.49
CA ASN A 137 -0.74 14.63 10.41
C ASN A 137 -0.10 14.12 11.71
N VAL A 138 -0.52 12.97 12.26
CA VAL A 138 0.14 12.37 13.44
C VAL A 138 1.64 12.17 13.17
N VAL A 139 2.00 11.64 11.99
CA VAL A 139 3.38 11.40 11.60
C VAL A 139 4.13 12.71 11.41
N VAL A 140 3.59 13.63 10.59
CA VAL A 140 4.24 14.91 10.26
C VAL A 140 4.51 15.74 11.51
N GLN A 141 3.53 15.84 12.41
CA GLN A 141 3.70 16.59 13.66
C GLN A 141 4.67 15.92 14.64
N SER A 142 4.99 14.64 14.44
CA SER A 142 5.96 13.91 15.26
C SER A 142 7.40 13.98 14.74
N ILE A 143 7.62 14.49 13.52
CA ILE A 143 8.97 14.62 12.94
C ILE A 143 9.90 15.51 13.79
N PRO A 144 9.48 16.68 14.32
CA PRO A 144 10.37 17.52 15.13
C PRO A 144 10.83 16.81 16.41
N ASP A 145 9.92 16.13 17.11
CA ASP A 145 10.23 15.37 18.33
C ASP A 145 11.17 14.19 18.01
N LEU A 146 10.90 13.46 16.93
CA LEU A 146 11.78 12.39 16.47
C LEU A 146 13.18 12.92 16.14
N SER A 147 13.26 14.09 15.50
CA SER A 147 14.53 14.74 15.13
C SER A 147 15.31 15.24 16.35
N SER A 148 14.62 15.58 17.45
CA SER A 148 15.25 15.95 18.73
C SER A 148 15.63 14.74 19.59
N GLY A 149 15.27 13.52 19.15
CA GLY A 149 15.77 12.25 19.68
C GLY A 149 14.71 11.34 20.29
N ALA A 150 13.48 11.82 20.51
CA ALA A 150 12.40 10.97 21.05
C ALA A 150 11.01 11.58 20.82
N VAL A 151 10.04 10.72 20.54
CA VAL A 151 8.61 11.08 20.57
C VAL A 151 8.04 10.69 21.93
N SER A 152 7.53 11.67 22.69
CA SER A 152 6.88 11.40 23.98
C SER A 152 5.57 10.63 23.79
N ASP A 153 5.35 9.59 24.60
CA ASP A 153 4.10 8.82 24.61
C ASP A 153 2.88 9.71 24.87
N ALA A 154 3.01 10.72 25.72
CA ALA A 154 1.93 11.66 26.01
C ALA A 154 1.58 12.50 24.78
N ASN A 155 2.58 13.02 24.08
CA ASN A 155 2.38 13.81 22.86
C ASN A 155 1.79 12.94 21.74
N LEU A 156 2.32 11.73 21.55
CA LEU A 156 1.82 10.80 20.55
C LEU A 156 0.38 10.39 20.84
N SER A 157 0.06 10.06 22.09
CA SER A 157 -1.30 9.70 22.50
C SER A 157 -2.29 10.85 22.28
N GLN A 158 -1.88 12.09 22.59
CA GLN A 158 -2.72 13.26 22.36
C GLN A 158 -2.95 13.51 20.86
N ARG A 159 -1.89 13.45 20.04
CA ARG A 159 -1.99 13.57 18.58
C ARG A 159 -2.92 12.50 17.99
N LEU A 160 -2.76 11.25 18.41
CA LEU A 160 -3.62 10.14 17.99
C LEU A 160 -5.08 10.40 18.35
N LYS A 161 -5.36 10.82 19.59
CA LYS A 161 -6.72 11.12 20.06
C LYS A 161 -7.36 12.25 19.25
N ASP A 162 -6.63 13.34 19.01
CA ASP A 162 -7.13 14.50 18.27
C ASP A 162 -7.47 14.14 16.82
N GLU A 163 -6.58 13.40 16.15
CA GLU A 163 -6.77 12.98 14.77
C GLU A 163 -7.82 11.86 14.61
N GLN A 164 -7.96 11.00 15.62
CA GLN A 164 -9.07 10.04 15.69
C GLN A 164 -10.43 10.74 15.81
N ASN A 165 -10.53 11.77 16.66
CA ASN A 165 -11.78 12.55 16.80
C ASN A 165 -12.16 13.27 15.49
N LYS A 166 -11.18 13.84 14.77
CA LYS A 166 -11.40 14.45 13.45
C LYS A 166 -11.84 13.41 12.42
N SER A 167 -11.15 12.26 12.37
CA SER A 167 -11.50 11.14 11.49
C SER A 167 -12.93 10.64 11.75
N GLN A 168 -13.30 10.49 13.02
CA GLN A 168 -14.65 10.07 13.41
C GLN A 168 -15.71 11.09 12.97
N THR A 169 -15.43 12.38 13.18
CA THR A 169 -16.32 13.47 12.71
C THR A 169 -16.53 13.42 11.20
N ALA A 170 -15.46 13.18 10.43
CA ALA A 170 -15.54 13.06 8.98
C ALA A 170 -16.36 11.82 8.55
N LEU A 171 -16.16 10.68 9.22
CA LEU A 171 -16.94 9.47 8.99
C LEU A 171 -18.43 9.70 9.27
N ASP A 172 -18.76 10.36 10.38
CA ASP A 172 -20.16 10.63 10.74
C ASP A 172 -20.83 11.62 9.78
N ARG A 173 -20.06 12.55 9.19
CA ARG A 173 -20.54 13.40 8.10
C ARG A 173 -20.80 12.60 6.83
N ALA A 174 -19.92 11.67 6.47
CA ALA A 174 -20.03 10.88 5.23
C ALA A 174 -21.10 9.77 5.28
N LYS A 175 -21.63 9.43 6.47
CA LYS A 175 -22.77 8.52 6.63
C LYS A 175 -24.12 9.17 6.32
N LYS A 176 -24.18 10.51 6.28
CA LYS A 176 -25.36 11.29 5.91
C LYS A 176 -25.44 11.44 4.40
#